data_AF-A0AA50YIL6-F1
#
_entry.id   AF-A0AA50YIL6-F1
#
_cell.length_a   1.000
_cell.length_b   1.000
_cell.length_c   1.000
_cell.angle_alpha   90.00
_cell.angle_beta   90.00
_cell.angle_gamma   90.00
#
_symmetry.space_group_name_H-M   'P 1'
#
loop_
_entity.id
_entity.type
_entity.pdbx_description
1 polymer ?
#
loop_
_entity_poly.entity_id
_entity_poly.type
_entity_poly.pdbx_seq_one_letter_code
_entity_poly.pdbx_strand_id
1 'polypeptide(L)'
;EWELRQRRELAGACSELVASKERVAAAIAAARSRLEALTPHLKEVLKATKPLQECLALRLDEKRDETRAASLLPPPLFLLYANANAYSD
;
A
#
# COMPACT_ATOMS: atom_id res chain seq x y z
N GLU A 1 -44.92 26.45 2.89
CA GLU A 1 -43.74 26.85 2.07
C GLU A 1 -42.39 26.36 2.62
N TRP A 2 -42.19 26.29 3.94
CA TRP A 2 -40.92 25.92 4.56
C TRP A 2 -40.43 24.50 4.22
N GLU A 3 -41.30 23.49 4.32
CA GLU A 3 -40.94 22.09 4.03
C GLU A 3 -40.44 21.87 2.60
N LEU A 4 -41.00 22.60 1.63
CA LEU A 4 -40.57 22.50 0.23
C LEU A 4 -39.17 23.09 0.02
N ARG A 5 -38.84 24.20 0.71
CA ARG A 5 -37.50 24.80 0.67
C ARG A 5 -36.48 23.86 1.31
N GLN A 6 -36.80 23.32 2.48
CA GLN A 6 -35.94 22.35 3.17
C GLN A 6 -35.68 21.10 2.31
N ARG A 7 -36.71 20.54 1.66
CA ARG A 7 -36.55 19.39 0.76
C ARG A 7 -35.63 19.71 -0.43
N ARG A 8 -35.71 20.92 -0.99
CA ARG A 8 -34.83 21.35 -2.09
C ARG A 8 -33.39 21.50 -1.63
N GLU A 9 -33.16 22.07 -0.46
CA GLU A 9 -31.83 22.20 0.15
C GLU A 9 -31.20 20.83 0.42
N LEU A 10 -31.96 19.90 1.03
CA LEU A 10 -31.49 18.53 1.27
C LEU A 10 -31.20 17.77 -0.02
N ALA A 11 -32.02 17.95 -1.06
CA ALA A 11 -31.75 17.35 -2.37
C ALA A 11 -30.47 17.91 -3.00
N GLY A 12 -30.24 19.21 -2.87
CA GLY A 12 -28.99 19.87 -3.30
C GLY A 12 -27.77 19.29 -2.57
N ALA A 13 -27.80 19.28 -1.23
CA ALA A 13 -26.72 18.72 -0.42
C ALA A 13 -26.47 17.23 -0.73
N CYS A 14 -27.53 16.44 -0.95
CA CYS A 14 -27.40 15.04 -1.36
C CYS A 14 -26.69 14.92 -2.71
N SER A 15 -27.06 15.74 -3.70
CA SER A 15 -26.42 15.73 -5.01
C SER A 15 -24.93 16.10 -4.94
N GLU A 16 -24.57 17.08 -4.10
CA GLU A 16 -23.18 17.48 -3.88
C GLU A 16 -22.36 16.37 -3.20
N LEU A 17 -22.94 15.69 -2.21
CA LEU A 17 -22.30 14.56 -1.53
C LEU A 17 -22.08 13.39 -2.49
N VAL A 18 -23.05 13.08 -3.36
CA VAL A 18 -22.91 12.04 -4.38
C VAL A 18 -21.79 12.40 -5.36
N ALA A 19 -21.77 13.63 -5.89
CA ALA A 19 -20.71 14.07 -6.79
C ALA A 19 -19.32 14.05 -6.12
N SER A 20 -19.24 14.41 -4.83
CA SER A 20 -18.01 14.33 -4.04
C SER A 20 -17.54 12.88 -3.88
N LYS A 21 -18.46 11.97 -3.53
CA LYS A 21 -18.17 10.54 -3.40
C LYS A 21 -17.64 9.95 -4.71
N GLU A 22 -18.27 10.28 -5.84
CA GLU A 22 -17.84 9.80 -7.16
C GLU A 22 -16.45 10.32 -7.52
N ARG A 23 -16.17 11.60 -7.25
CA ARG A 23 -14.84 12.20 -7.48
C ARG A 23 -13.76 11.49 -6.65
N VAL A 24 -14.02 11.24 -5.37
CA VAL A 24 -13.08 10.52 -4.49
C VAL A 24 -12.90 9.08 -4.95
N ALA A 25 -13.98 8.39 -5.34
CA ALA A 25 -13.90 7.02 -5.86
C ALA A 25 -13.05 6.95 -7.14
N ALA A 26 -13.22 7.90 -8.06
CA ALA A 26 -12.41 7.99 -9.28
C ALA A 26 -10.93 8.25 -8.96
N ALA A 27 -10.64 9.14 -8.00
CA ALA A 27 -9.26 9.40 -7.56
C ALA A 27 -8.61 8.15 -6.94
N ILE A 28 -9.35 7.41 -6.12
CA ILE A 28 -8.88 6.14 -5.54
C ILE A 28 -8.59 5.11 -6.64
N ALA A 29 -9.49 4.97 -7.61
CA ALA A 29 -9.31 4.05 -8.73
C ALA A 29 -8.06 4.39 -9.56
N ALA A 30 -7.86 5.68 -9.87
CA ALA A 30 -6.67 6.15 -10.59
C ALA A 30 -5.38 5.89 -9.79
N ALA A 31 -5.38 6.14 -8.48
CA ALA A 31 -4.23 5.87 -7.62
C ALA A 31 -3.89 4.37 -7.57
N ARG A 32 -4.91 3.50 -7.44
CA ARG A 32 -4.73 2.04 -7.46
C ARG A 32 -4.14 1.57 -8.78
N SER A 33 -4.71 2.00 -9.91
CA SER A 33 -4.22 1.66 -11.24
C SER A 33 -2.74 2.08 -11.44
N ARG A 34 -2.36 3.26 -10.96
CA ARG A 34 -0.95 3.70 -10.99
C ARG A 34 -0.04 2.83 -10.14
N LEU A 35 -0.48 2.43 -8.94
CA LEU A 35 0.31 1.55 -8.07
C LEU A 35 0.46 0.13 -8.66
N GLU A 36 -0.61 -0.39 -9.26
CA GLU A 36 -0.59 -1.68 -9.97
C GLU A 36 0.36 -1.64 -11.17
N ALA A 37 0.36 -0.55 -11.93
CA ALA A 37 1.29 -0.34 -13.03
C ALA A 37 2.73 -0.16 -12.55
N LEU A 38 2.97 0.51 -11.42
CA LEU A 38 4.32 0.78 -10.91
C LEU A 38 5.01 -0.48 -10.35
N THR A 39 4.24 -1.38 -9.73
CA THR A 39 4.77 -2.59 -9.09
C THR A 39 5.65 -3.47 -10.00
N PRO A 40 5.25 -3.84 -11.24
CA PRO A 40 6.11 -4.62 -12.13
C PRO A 40 7.37 -3.86 -12.54
N HIS A 41 7.27 -2.55 -12.82
CA HIS A 41 8.43 -1.73 -13.18
C HIS A 41 9.47 -1.70 -12.06
N LEU A 42 9.02 -1.55 -10.80
CA LEU A 42 9.93 -1.61 -9.64
C LEU A 42 10.58 -3.00 -9.50
N LYS A 43 9.85 -4.09 -9.76
CA LYS A 43 10.42 -5.45 -9.76
C LYS A 43 11.48 -5.62 -10.84
N GLU A 44 11.26 -5.07 -12.04
CA GLU A 44 12.23 -5.10 -13.13
C GLU A 44 13.49 -4.32 -12.77
N VAL A 45 13.36 -3.12 -12.22
CA VAL A 45 14.51 -2.32 -11.76
C VAL A 45 15.29 -3.05 -10.66
N LEU A 46 14.61 -3.64 -9.68
CA LEU A 46 15.27 -4.46 -8.66
C LEU A 46 16.01 -5.64 -9.29
N LYS A 47 15.40 -6.34 -10.25
CA LYS A 47 16.05 -7.47 -10.95
C LYS A 47 17.27 -7.02 -11.75
N ALA A 48 17.17 -5.90 -12.46
CA ALA A 48 18.24 -5.37 -13.31
C ALA A 48 19.44 -4.87 -12.50
N THR A 49 19.21 -4.39 -11.27
CA THR A 49 20.28 -3.85 -10.41
C THR A 49 21.01 -4.92 -9.60
N LYS A 50 20.48 -6.15 -9.48
CA LYS A 50 21.12 -7.24 -8.71
C LYS A 50 22.58 -7.53 -9.08
N PRO A 51 22.96 -7.67 -10.36
CA PRO A 51 24.35 -7.97 -10.72
C PRO A 51 25.33 -6.89 -10.23
N LEU A 52 24.92 -5.62 -10.29
CA LEU A 52 25.74 -4.52 -9.80
C LEU A 52 25.87 -4.54 -8.27
N GLN A 53 24.79 -4.86 -7.56
CA GLN A 53 24.82 -5.02 -6.10
C GLN A 53 25.79 -6.14 -5.69
N GLU A 54 25.77 -7.28 -6.40
CA GLU A 54 26.68 -8.39 -6.18
C GLU A 54 28.14 -8.01 -6.42
N CYS A 55 28.44 -7.31 -7.52
CA CYS A 55 29.78 -6.80 -7.83
C CYS A 55 30.31 -5.83 -6.76
N LEU A 56 29.42 -5.05 -6.13
CA LEU A 56 29.77 -4.07 -5.10
C LEU A 56 29.62 -4.62 -3.68
N ALA A 57 29.32 -5.92 -3.51
CA ALA A 57 29.05 -6.57 -2.23
C ALA A 57 27.99 -5.85 -1.37
N LEU A 58 26.99 -5.24 -2.02
CA LEU A 58 25.89 -4.53 -1.36
C LEU A 58 24.83 -5.52 -0.88
N ARG A 59 24.50 -5.45 0.41
CA ARG A 59 23.57 -6.34 1.11
C ARG A 59 22.18 -5.74 1.27
N LEU A 60 21.62 -5.21 0.18
CA LEU A 60 20.36 -4.44 0.23
C LEU A 60 19.12 -5.31 0.41
N ASP A 61 19.19 -6.58 0.02
CA ASP A 61 18.07 -7.52 0.06
C ASP A 61 18.03 -8.37 1.36
N GLU A 62 19.10 -8.39 2.17
CA GLU A 62 19.23 -9.30 3.34
C GLU A 62 18.05 -9.19 4.32
N LYS A 63 17.72 -7.98 4.78
CA LYS A 63 16.60 -7.78 5.73
C LYS A 63 15.26 -8.23 5.13
N ARG A 64 15.08 -8.03 3.82
CA ARG A 64 13.85 -8.43 3.11
C ARG A 64 13.76 -9.94 2.96
N ASP A 65 14.85 -10.59 2.61
CA ASP A 65 14.92 -12.04 2.44
C ASP A 65 14.82 -12.75 3.79
N GLU A 66 15.43 -12.21 4.85
CA GLU A 66 15.28 -12.70 6.22
C GLU A 66 13.83 -12.60 6.71
N THR A 67 13.17 -11.46 6.51
CA THR A 67 11.74 -11.29 6.87
C THR A 67 10.87 -12.29 6.11
N ARG A 68 11.20 -12.56 4.84
CA ARG A 68 10.50 -13.53 4.00
C ARG A 68 10.73 -14.97 4.44
N ALA A 69 11.93 -15.30 4.92
CA ALA A 69 12.22 -16.60 5.49
C ALA A 69 11.49 -16.76 6.84
N ALA A 70 11.48 -15.71 7.67
CA ALA A 70 10.81 -15.71 8.97
C ALA A 70 9.30 -15.94 8.85
N SER A 71 8.64 -15.40 7.82
CA SER A 71 7.20 -15.60 7.61
C SER A 71 6.80 -17.06 7.29
N LEU A 72 7.78 -17.92 6.95
CA LEU A 72 7.57 -19.35 6.75
C LEU A 72 7.70 -20.17 8.05
N LEU A 73 8.11 -19.53 9.16
CA LEU A 73 8.28 -20.20 10.45
C LEU A 73 6.94 -20.56 11.09
N PRO A 74 6.87 -21.67 11.87
CA PRO A 74 5.75 -21.94 12.76
C PRO A 74 5.46 -20.76 13.70
N PRO A 75 4.20 -20.55 14.13
CA PRO A 75 3.81 -19.37 14.91
C PRO A 75 4.68 -19.09 16.15
N PRO A 76 5.07 -20.09 16.96
CA PRO A 76 5.94 -19.84 18.12
C PRO A 76 7.34 -19.32 17.73
N LEU A 77 7.90 -19.82 16.62
CA LEU A 77 9.21 -19.42 16.14
C LEU A 77 9.18 -18.06 15.46
N PHE A 78 8.10 -17.74 14.74
CA PHE A 78 7.90 -16.40 14.19
C PHE A 78 7.77 -15.35 15.31
N LEU A 79 7.01 -15.64 16.38
CA LEU A 79 6.91 -14.77 17.54
C LEU A 79 8.26 -14.54 18.22
N LEU A 80 9.06 -15.59 18.38
CA LEU A 80 10.41 -15.47 18.93
C LEU A 80 11.29 -14.57 18.04
N TYR A 81 11.28 -14.78 16.72
CA TYR A 81 11.99 -13.94 15.76
C TYR A 81 11.58 -12.47 15.87
N ALA A 82 10.27 -12.19 15.86
CA ALA A 82 9.75 -10.83 15.94
C ALA A 82 10.16 -10.14 17.26
N ASN A 83 10.06 -10.86 18.38
CA ASN A 83 10.46 -10.34 19.69
C ASN A 83 11.96 -10.11 19.80
N ALA A 84 12.78 -11.03 19.27
CA ALA A 84 14.24 -10.90 19.28
C ALA A 84 14.69 -9.71 18.42
N ASN A 85 14.10 -9.55 17.23
CA ASN A 85 14.40 -8.45 16.32
C ASN A 85 13.98 -7.10 16.91
N ALA A 86 12.80 -7.03 17.54
CA ALA A 86 12.32 -5.83 18.22
C ALA A 86 13.14 -5.46 19.47
N TYR A 87 13.83 -6.42 20.07
CA TYR A 87 14.73 -6.18 21.20
C TYR A 87 16.14 -5.76 20.76
N SER A 88 16.57 -6.14 19.55
CA SER A 88 17.88 -5.78 19.01
C SER A 88 17.92 -4.41 18.31
N ASP A 89 16.78 -3.96 17.78
CA ASP A 89 16.57 -2.60 17.25
C ASP A 89 16.50 -1.56 18.39
#